data_AF-A0A453HAW6-F1
#
_entry.id   AF-A0A453HAW6-F1
#
_cell.length_a   1.000
_cell.length_b   1.000
_cell.length_c   1.000
_cell.angle_alpha   90.00
_cell.angle_beta   90.00
_cell.angle_gamma   90.00
#
_symmetry.space_group_name_H-M   'P 1'
#
loop_
_entity.id
_entity.type
_entity.pdbx_description
1 polymer ?
#
loop_
_entity_poly.entity_id
_entity_poly.type
_entity_poly.pdbx_seq_one_letter_code
_entity_poly.pdbx_strand_id
1 'polypeptide(L)'
;HPLLWRPIAPIGSFNLHLWLDPGGTSTTAGLVSYAAPPANTTSSKSDDPVDTHYHATANRLVSATGWVKSSYGNITTNATRTFALEYLLTFETLDLTIVADTGVVATDGAGGVLYSAQTHGNFPLGWVYQQNSLTVTHGLEETTVAAGQWSSAPPYQSLRITQSSLVEDEEGGGKSWGVRQTYRYNATDGCYFRNVTSSNYSVVSDHSNEFCVKGAASAEVGAVTAALLAMNLP
;
A
#
# COMPACT_ATOMS: atom_id res chain seq x y z
N HIS A 1 -17.96 22.02 -7.50
CA HIS A 1 -17.67 20.94 -6.54
C HIS A 1 -17.07 19.75 -7.31
N PRO A 2 -15.76 19.70 -7.55
CA PRO A 2 -15.19 18.60 -8.30
C PRO A 2 -14.99 17.40 -7.36
N LEU A 3 -15.64 16.30 -7.72
CA LEU A 3 -15.16 14.91 -7.62
C LEU A 3 -14.08 14.70 -6.54
N LEU A 4 -14.53 14.49 -5.30
CA LEU A 4 -13.64 14.19 -4.18
C LEU A 4 -13.35 12.68 -4.18
N TRP A 5 -12.12 12.33 -4.52
CA TRP A 5 -11.57 10.99 -4.38
C TRP A 5 -10.96 10.84 -2.99
N ARG A 6 -11.23 9.73 -2.30
CA ARG A 6 -10.45 9.26 -1.14
C ARG A 6 -10.40 7.73 -1.14
N PRO A 7 -9.27 7.09 -1.45
CA PRO A 7 -9.08 5.68 -1.17
C PRO A 7 -8.49 5.58 0.25
N ILE A 8 -9.18 4.91 1.15
CA ILE A 8 -8.54 4.27 2.30
C ILE A 8 -9.23 2.92 2.45
N ALA A 9 -8.59 1.83 2.02
CA ALA A 9 -8.82 0.51 2.60
C ALA A 9 -7.71 -0.48 2.18
N PRO A 10 -7.09 -1.20 3.12
CA PRO A 10 -6.16 -2.28 2.83
C PRO A 10 -6.89 -3.56 2.39
N ILE A 11 -6.06 -4.55 2.02
CA ILE A 11 -6.32 -5.92 1.56
C ILE A 11 -7.73 -6.46 1.90
N GLY A 12 -8.49 -6.84 0.87
CA GLY A 12 -9.75 -7.57 0.99
C GLY A 12 -11.04 -6.75 0.81
N SER A 13 -10.98 -5.46 0.52
CA SER A 13 -12.17 -4.63 0.29
C SER A 13 -12.52 -4.51 -1.21
N PHE A 14 -13.59 -5.17 -1.65
CA PHE A 14 -14.30 -4.76 -2.87
C PHE A 14 -15.22 -3.57 -2.54
N ASN A 15 -14.65 -2.39 -2.31
CA ASN A 15 -15.43 -1.17 -2.29
C ASN A 15 -15.77 -0.80 -3.74
N LEU A 16 -17.02 -0.98 -4.12
CA LEU A 16 -17.56 -0.52 -5.40
C LEU A 16 -17.71 1.01 -5.33
N HIS A 17 -16.60 1.73 -5.52
CA HIS A 17 -16.63 3.18 -5.68
C HIS A 17 -17.24 3.51 -7.05
N LEU A 18 -18.57 3.57 -7.11
CA LEU A 18 -19.32 3.97 -8.29
C LEU A 18 -19.04 5.45 -8.57
N TRP A 19 -18.58 5.74 -9.79
CA TRP A 19 -18.63 7.08 -10.34
C TRP A 19 -20.08 7.38 -10.67
N LEU A 20 -20.68 8.36 -10.00
CA LEU A 20 -21.94 8.96 -10.41
C LEU A 20 -21.62 10.23 -11.16
N ASP A 21 -21.91 10.23 -12.46
CA ASP A 21 -21.85 11.44 -13.28
C ASP A 21 -23.08 12.30 -12.98
N PRO A 22 -22.93 13.46 -12.32
CA PRO A 22 -24.07 14.30 -11.95
C PRO A 22 -24.76 14.93 -13.17
N GLY A 23 -24.09 14.97 -14.33
CA GLY A 23 -24.66 15.47 -15.58
C GLY A 23 -25.35 14.38 -16.42
N GLY A 24 -25.29 13.11 -16.01
CA GLY A 24 -25.86 11.97 -16.73
C GLY A 24 -27.05 11.35 -16.01
N THR A 25 -28.10 11.00 -16.75
CA THR A 25 -29.22 10.19 -16.22
C THR A 25 -28.90 8.70 -16.18
N SER A 26 -27.87 8.27 -16.90
CA SER A 26 -27.37 6.90 -16.92
C SER A 26 -25.86 6.88 -17.19
N THR A 27 -25.17 5.87 -16.68
CA THR A 27 -23.74 5.65 -16.94
C THR A 27 -23.60 4.49 -17.92
N THR A 28 -22.95 4.72 -19.05
CA THR A 28 -22.61 3.66 -20.01
C THR A 28 -21.11 3.45 -19.98
N ALA A 29 -20.67 2.21 -19.82
CA ALA A 29 -19.26 1.85 -19.77
C ALA A 29 -18.99 0.56 -20.54
N GLY A 30 -17.74 0.32 -20.88
CA GLY A 30 -17.29 -0.90 -21.54
C GLY A 30 -15.88 -1.28 -21.12
N LEU A 31 -15.65 -2.59 -20.97
CA LEU A 31 -14.31 -3.14 -20.78
C LEU A 31 -13.65 -3.31 -22.15
N VAL A 32 -12.44 -2.78 -22.31
CA VAL A 32 -11.64 -2.92 -23.53
C VAL A 32 -10.72 -4.13 -23.42
N SER A 33 -10.03 -4.26 -22.29
CA SER A 33 -9.11 -5.36 -22.05
C SER A 33 -9.03 -5.69 -20.57
N TYR A 34 -8.80 -6.95 -20.27
CA TYR A 34 -8.50 -7.42 -18.93
C TYR A 34 -7.46 -8.55 -19.02
N ALA A 35 -6.39 -8.42 -18.25
CA ALA A 35 -5.36 -9.44 -18.15
C ALA A 35 -5.04 -9.67 -16.66
N ALA A 36 -5.14 -10.92 -16.25
CA ALA A 36 -4.79 -11.35 -14.90
C ALA A 36 -4.17 -12.75 -15.00
N PRO A 37 -2.93 -12.86 -15.52
CA PRO A 37 -2.25 -14.15 -15.61
C PRO A 37 -2.19 -14.87 -14.26
N PRO A 38 -2.01 -16.21 -14.26
CA PRO A 38 -1.77 -16.96 -13.04
C PRO A 38 -0.61 -16.36 -12.23
N ALA A 39 -0.70 -16.45 -10.91
CA ALA A 39 0.40 -16.03 -10.06
C ALA A 39 1.63 -16.93 -10.30
N ASN A 40 2.82 -16.33 -10.33
CA ASN A 40 4.06 -17.08 -10.31
C ASN A 40 4.44 -17.31 -8.85
N THR A 41 4.55 -18.57 -8.44
CA THR A 41 4.77 -18.95 -7.05
C THR A 41 5.95 -19.89 -6.95
N THR A 42 6.81 -19.65 -5.97
CA THR A 42 7.88 -20.58 -5.59
C THR A 42 7.79 -20.86 -4.10
N SER A 43 8.14 -22.07 -3.70
CA SER A 43 8.27 -22.44 -2.29
C SER A 43 9.42 -23.41 -2.13
N SER A 44 10.20 -23.22 -1.07
CA SER A 44 11.31 -24.09 -0.70
C SER A 44 11.35 -24.29 0.81
N LYS A 45 11.93 -25.41 1.21
CA LYS A 45 12.26 -25.73 2.60
C LYS A 45 13.77 -25.90 2.68
N SER A 46 14.39 -25.45 3.76
CA SER A 46 15.82 -25.72 3.98
C SER A 46 16.09 -27.22 4.12
N ASP A 47 17.30 -27.61 3.70
CA ASP A 47 17.78 -28.98 3.80
C ASP A 47 18.25 -29.34 5.22
N ASP A 48 18.56 -28.33 6.05
CA ASP A 48 19.03 -28.53 7.41
C ASP A 48 17.86 -28.94 8.34
N PRO A 49 17.90 -30.14 8.93
CA PRO A 49 16.86 -30.61 9.84
C PRO A 49 16.88 -29.91 11.21
N VAL A 50 18.00 -29.24 11.57
CA VAL A 50 18.17 -28.48 12.81
C VAL A 50 17.71 -27.04 12.61
N ASP A 51 18.06 -26.41 11.48
CA ASP A 51 17.66 -25.05 11.11
C ASP A 51 16.62 -25.07 9.97
N THR A 52 15.46 -25.63 10.28
CA THR A 52 14.37 -25.75 9.32
C THR A 52 13.68 -24.40 9.10
N HIS A 53 13.75 -23.89 7.86
CA HIS A 53 13.04 -22.70 7.43
C HIS A 53 12.24 -22.93 6.14
N TYR A 54 11.13 -22.23 6.00
CA TYR A 54 10.26 -22.23 4.83
C TYR A 54 10.35 -20.87 4.17
N HIS A 55 10.66 -20.87 2.88
CA HIS A 55 10.66 -19.66 2.05
C HIS A 55 9.63 -19.82 0.96
N ALA A 56 8.84 -18.79 0.70
CA ALA A 56 8.02 -18.76 -0.49
C ALA A 56 7.93 -17.35 -1.05
N THR A 57 7.77 -17.30 -2.38
CA THR A 57 7.46 -16.08 -3.09
C THR A 57 6.21 -16.26 -3.92
N ALA A 58 5.46 -15.20 -4.10
CA ALA A 58 4.36 -15.15 -5.05
C ALA A 58 4.33 -13.78 -5.71
N ASN A 59 4.17 -13.73 -7.03
CA ASN A 59 3.93 -12.48 -7.73
C ASN A 59 2.74 -12.60 -8.69
N ARG A 60 2.03 -11.50 -8.88
CA ARG A 60 0.89 -11.42 -9.79
C ARG A 60 0.74 -10.02 -10.37
N LEU A 61 0.39 -9.97 -11.64
CA LEU A 61 -0.06 -8.76 -12.34
C LEU A 61 -1.56 -8.85 -12.61
N VAL A 62 -2.25 -7.73 -12.43
CA VAL A 62 -3.61 -7.51 -12.91
C VAL A 62 -3.62 -6.19 -13.68
N SER A 63 -4.17 -6.19 -14.87
CA SER A 63 -4.36 -4.98 -15.66
C SER A 63 -5.74 -4.95 -16.30
N ALA A 64 -6.36 -3.79 -16.33
CA ALA A 64 -7.65 -3.58 -16.95
C ALA A 64 -7.68 -2.23 -17.67
N THR A 65 -8.28 -2.22 -18.85
CA THR A 65 -8.59 -1.01 -19.61
C THR A 65 -10.08 -0.97 -19.87
N GLY A 66 -10.72 0.14 -19.56
CA GLY A 66 -12.14 0.35 -19.80
C GLY A 66 -12.43 1.79 -20.18
N TRP A 67 -13.62 2.04 -20.70
CA TRP A 67 -14.11 3.37 -20.96
C TRP A 67 -15.45 3.61 -20.27
N VAL A 68 -15.72 4.88 -19.97
CA VAL A 68 -17.02 5.36 -19.50
C VAL A 68 -17.43 6.58 -20.30
N LYS A 69 -18.70 6.61 -20.72
CA LYS A 69 -19.35 7.80 -21.27
C LYS A 69 -19.77 8.70 -20.12
N SER A 70 -19.33 9.95 -20.16
CA SER A 70 -19.70 10.97 -19.18
C SER A 70 -20.11 12.27 -19.87
N SER A 71 -20.81 13.14 -19.16
CA SER A 71 -21.06 14.55 -19.43
C SER A 71 -19.77 15.35 -19.67
N TYR A 72 -18.63 14.87 -19.15
CA TYR A 72 -17.30 15.43 -19.40
C TYR A 72 -16.58 14.82 -20.62
N GLY A 73 -17.24 13.94 -21.38
CA GLY A 73 -16.69 13.24 -22.54
C GLY A 73 -16.48 11.74 -22.29
N ASN A 74 -15.95 11.05 -23.31
CA ASN A 74 -15.54 9.66 -23.16
C ASN A 74 -14.20 9.60 -22.43
N ILE A 75 -14.18 8.90 -21.30
CA ILE A 75 -13.00 8.72 -20.47
C ILE A 75 -12.54 7.29 -20.63
N THR A 76 -11.26 7.10 -20.96
CA THR A 76 -10.62 5.77 -20.99
C THR A 76 -9.68 5.66 -19.81
N THR A 77 -9.82 4.60 -19.02
CA THR A 77 -8.97 4.35 -17.85
C THR A 77 -8.18 3.07 -18.06
N ASN A 78 -6.87 3.16 -17.88
CA ASN A 78 -5.96 2.03 -17.75
C ASN A 78 -5.55 1.91 -16.27
N ALA A 79 -5.76 0.73 -15.70
CA ALA A 79 -5.35 0.38 -14.35
C ALA A 79 -4.44 -0.84 -14.38
N THR A 80 -3.35 -0.76 -13.65
CA THR A 80 -2.39 -1.86 -13.44
C THR A 80 -2.14 -2.02 -11.95
N ARG A 81 -2.04 -3.27 -11.51
CA ARG A 81 -1.73 -3.63 -10.13
C ARG A 81 -0.78 -4.80 -10.11
N THR A 82 0.38 -4.65 -9.49
CA THR A 82 1.28 -5.74 -9.15
C THR A 82 1.11 -6.09 -7.68
N PHE A 83 1.32 -7.36 -7.38
CA PHE A 83 1.47 -7.88 -6.03
C PHE A 83 2.70 -8.75 -6.03
N ALA A 84 3.57 -8.56 -5.05
CA ALA A 84 4.69 -9.44 -4.74
C ALA A 84 4.60 -9.76 -3.25
N LEU A 85 4.73 -11.03 -2.91
CA LEU A 85 4.78 -11.55 -1.56
C LEU A 85 6.05 -12.36 -1.46
N GLU A 86 6.75 -12.15 -0.36
CA GLU A 86 7.88 -12.97 0.06
C GLU A 86 7.73 -13.23 1.55
N TYR A 87 7.93 -14.47 1.97
CA TYR A 87 8.09 -14.76 3.38
C TYR A 87 9.22 -15.74 3.65
N LEU A 88 9.80 -15.58 4.84
CA LEU A 88 10.70 -16.53 5.48
C LEU A 88 10.13 -16.87 6.85
N LEU A 89 9.85 -18.15 7.05
CA LEU A 89 9.26 -18.70 8.27
C LEU A 89 10.20 -19.72 8.90
N THR A 90 10.55 -19.52 10.16
CA THR A 90 11.25 -20.49 11.01
C THR A 90 10.33 -20.92 12.16
N PHE A 91 10.84 -21.74 13.08
CA PHE A 91 10.11 -22.04 14.32
C PHE A 91 9.88 -20.79 15.20
N GLU A 92 10.81 -19.85 15.18
CA GLU A 92 10.83 -18.70 16.09
C GLU A 92 10.37 -17.41 15.41
N THR A 93 10.49 -17.31 14.08
CA THR A 93 10.34 -16.05 13.36
C THR A 93 9.46 -16.17 12.11
N LEU A 94 8.67 -15.13 11.85
CA LEU A 94 8.15 -14.84 10.51
C LEU A 94 8.71 -13.49 10.08
N ASP A 95 9.21 -13.43 8.86
CA ASP A 95 9.41 -12.20 8.10
C ASP A 95 8.60 -12.32 6.82
N LEU A 96 7.50 -11.58 6.72
CA LEU A 96 6.62 -11.53 5.56
C LEU A 96 6.56 -10.10 5.05
N THR A 97 6.83 -9.94 3.76
CA THR A 97 6.70 -8.66 3.07
C THR A 97 5.75 -8.82 1.90
N ILE A 98 4.70 -8.00 1.87
CA ILE A 98 3.86 -7.83 0.69
C ILE A 98 4.16 -6.46 0.10
N VAL A 99 4.54 -6.41 -1.17
CA VAL A 99 4.65 -5.20 -1.96
C VAL A 99 3.52 -5.18 -2.98
N ALA A 100 2.91 -4.01 -3.16
CA ALA A 100 1.90 -3.84 -4.19
C ALA A 100 1.99 -2.46 -4.84
N ASP A 101 2.17 -2.42 -6.16
CA ASP A 101 2.23 -1.19 -6.95
C ASP A 101 0.96 -1.04 -7.78
N THR A 102 0.29 0.11 -7.68
CA THR A 102 -0.87 0.46 -8.53
C THR A 102 -0.46 1.58 -9.47
N GLY A 103 -0.76 1.43 -10.75
CA GLY A 103 -0.76 2.53 -11.71
C GLY A 103 -2.16 2.75 -12.26
N VAL A 104 -2.64 3.99 -12.25
CA VAL A 104 -3.90 4.40 -12.89
C VAL A 104 -3.62 5.57 -13.81
N VAL A 105 -4.17 5.52 -15.02
CA VAL A 105 -4.17 6.64 -15.98
C VAL A 105 -5.55 6.73 -16.59
N ALA A 106 -6.16 7.91 -16.51
CA ALA A 106 -7.42 8.24 -17.18
C ALA A 106 -7.16 9.31 -18.25
N THR A 107 -7.65 9.06 -19.46
CA THR A 107 -7.51 9.96 -20.61
C THR A 107 -8.85 10.33 -21.21
N ASP A 108 -8.93 11.51 -21.84
CA ASP A 108 -10.06 11.89 -22.67
C ASP A 108 -10.03 11.15 -24.04
N GLY A 109 -11.03 11.44 -24.88
CA GLY A 109 -11.13 10.88 -26.23
C GLY A 109 -10.06 11.36 -27.22
N ALA A 110 -9.31 12.42 -26.91
CA ALA A 110 -8.16 12.90 -27.68
C ALA A 110 -6.81 12.34 -27.17
N GLY A 111 -6.83 11.59 -26.06
CA GLY A 111 -5.64 11.04 -25.41
C GLY A 111 -4.98 11.97 -24.39
N GLY A 112 -5.61 13.10 -24.05
CA GLY A 112 -5.15 14.00 -22.99
C GLY A 112 -5.30 13.35 -21.61
N VAL A 113 -4.26 13.41 -20.77
CA VAL A 113 -4.27 12.83 -19.42
C VAL A 113 -5.12 13.70 -18.48
N LEU A 114 -6.25 13.15 -18.05
CA LEU A 114 -7.18 13.79 -17.10
C LEU A 114 -6.75 13.53 -15.66
N TYR A 115 -6.26 12.33 -15.39
CA TYR A 115 -5.78 11.89 -14.09
C TYR A 115 -4.72 10.81 -14.25
N SER A 116 -3.69 10.83 -13.42
CA SER A 116 -2.77 9.72 -13.26
C SER A 116 -2.37 9.60 -11.80
N ALA A 117 -2.26 8.37 -11.32
CA ALA A 117 -1.71 8.08 -10.01
C ALA A 117 -0.85 6.82 -10.03
N GLN A 118 0.23 6.86 -9.27
CA GLN A 118 1.06 5.71 -8.95
C GLN A 118 1.12 5.58 -7.44
N THR A 119 0.81 4.38 -6.94
CA THR A 119 0.84 4.07 -5.51
C THR A 119 1.74 2.87 -5.27
N HIS A 120 2.80 3.05 -4.48
CA HIS A 120 3.63 1.97 -3.96
C HIS A 120 3.22 1.68 -2.53
N GLY A 121 2.88 0.42 -2.25
CA GLY A 121 2.51 -0.04 -0.90
C GLY A 121 3.41 -1.19 -0.44
N ASN A 122 3.89 -1.11 0.79
CA ASN A 122 4.64 -2.15 1.49
C ASN A 122 3.90 -2.50 2.79
N PHE A 123 3.61 -3.78 2.99
CA PHE A 123 2.83 -4.30 4.10
C PHE A 123 3.66 -5.39 4.81
N PRO A 124 4.63 -5.01 5.66
CA PRO A 124 5.42 -5.97 6.41
C PRO A 124 4.56 -6.58 7.54
N LEU A 125 4.77 -7.86 7.80
CA LEU A 125 4.26 -8.60 8.93
C LEU A 125 5.39 -9.51 9.42
N GLY A 126 5.68 -9.45 10.71
CA GLY A 126 6.62 -10.38 11.29
C GLY A 126 6.30 -10.71 12.73
N TRP A 127 6.82 -11.83 13.18
CA TRP A 127 6.85 -12.14 14.60
C TRP A 127 8.19 -12.71 14.99
N VAL A 128 8.52 -12.57 16.26
CA VAL A 128 9.70 -13.14 16.89
C VAL A 128 9.27 -13.72 18.22
N TYR A 129 9.52 -15.02 18.41
CA TYR A 129 9.31 -15.74 19.65
C TYR A 129 10.66 -16.05 20.28
N GLN A 130 10.94 -15.46 21.45
CA GLN A 130 12.21 -15.62 22.16
C GLN A 130 11.96 -15.62 23.66
N GLN A 131 12.56 -16.56 24.40
CA GLN A 131 12.57 -16.56 25.87
C GLN A 131 11.19 -16.30 26.50
N ASN A 132 10.16 -17.03 26.09
CA ASN A 132 8.77 -16.87 26.55
C ASN A 132 8.10 -15.51 26.21
N SER A 133 8.71 -14.72 25.32
CA SER A 133 8.16 -13.49 24.79
C SER A 133 7.75 -13.66 23.33
N LEU A 134 6.61 -13.10 22.95
CA LEU A 134 6.16 -13.00 21.57
C LEU A 134 6.04 -11.52 21.18
N THR A 135 6.85 -11.12 20.21
CA THR A 135 6.72 -9.81 19.55
C THR A 135 6.06 -10.01 18.20
N VAL A 136 4.97 -9.30 17.94
CA VAL A 136 4.31 -9.25 16.62
C VAL A 136 4.41 -7.84 16.08
N THR A 137 4.97 -7.68 14.89
CA THR A 137 5.09 -6.41 14.19
C THR A 137 4.31 -6.46 12.90
N HIS A 138 3.57 -5.40 12.59
CA HIS A 138 2.98 -5.22 11.28
C HIS A 138 2.98 -3.74 10.89
N GLY A 139 2.91 -3.47 9.60
CA GLY A 139 2.91 -2.11 9.11
C GLY A 139 2.21 -1.92 7.79
N LEU A 140 2.05 -0.65 7.46
CA LEU A 140 1.62 -0.12 6.18
C LEU A 140 2.58 1.02 5.85
N GLU A 141 3.27 0.93 4.74
CA GLU A 141 3.99 2.04 4.15
C GLU A 141 3.46 2.26 2.74
N GLU A 142 2.78 3.37 2.52
CA GLU A 142 2.21 3.75 1.25
C GLU A 142 2.80 5.08 0.80
N THR A 143 3.11 5.18 -0.49
CA THR A 143 3.44 6.44 -1.14
C THR A 143 2.60 6.55 -2.40
N THR A 144 2.02 7.72 -2.62
CA THR A 144 1.23 8.01 -3.83
C THR A 144 1.76 9.28 -4.47
N VAL A 145 1.96 9.21 -5.78
CA VAL A 145 2.16 10.37 -6.64
C VAL A 145 0.97 10.48 -7.57
N ALA A 146 0.32 11.63 -7.59
CA ALA A 146 -0.85 11.90 -8.41
C ALA A 146 -0.68 13.17 -9.24
N ALA A 147 -1.26 13.19 -10.42
CA ALA A 147 -1.23 14.31 -11.35
C ALA A 147 -2.50 14.34 -12.22
N GLY A 148 -2.65 15.43 -12.97
CA GLY A 148 -3.76 15.62 -13.90
C GLY A 148 -4.79 16.64 -13.42
N GLN A 149 -5.58 17.14 -14.36
CA GLN A 149 -6.55 18.20 -14.14
C GLN A 149 -7.62 17.85 -13.10
N TRP A 150 -7.90 16.55 -12.91
CA TRP A 150 -8.92 16.07 -11.98
C TRP A 150 -8.36 15.67 -10.61
N SER A 151 -7.06 15.84 -10.37
CA SER A 151 -6.49 15.57 -9.05
C SER A 151 -6.86 16.69 -8.09
N SER A 152 -7.70 16.39 -7.10
CA SER A 152 -7.99 17.24 -5.94
C SER A 152 -7.09 16.95 -4.73
N ALA A 153 -6.30 15.87 -4.80
CA ALA A 153 -5.37 15.46 -3.77
C ALA A 153 -3.97 16.07 -3.97
N PRO A 154 -3.15 16.17 -2.90
CA PRO A 154 -1.74 16.49 -2.98
C PRO A 154 -1.03 15.67 -4.06
N PRO A 155 -0.15 16.27 -4.89
CA PRO A 155 0.56 15.53 -5.93
C PRO A 155 1.50 14.47 -5.34
N TYR A 156 1.87 14.61 -4.06
CA TYR A 156 2.60 13.61 -3.30
C TYR A 156 1.96 13.43 -1.92
N GLN A 157 1.80 12.18 -1.52
CA GLN A 157 1.43 11.79 -0.17
C GLN A 157 2.15 10.50 0.25
N SER A 158 2.41 10.36 1.53
CA SER A 158 2.98 9.17 2.15
C SER A 158 2.29 8.90 3.48
N LEU A 159 1.95 7.62 3.71
CA LEU A 159 1.36 7.12 4.93
C LEU A 159 2.22 5.98 5.45
N ARG A 160 2.73 6.10 6.67
CA ARG A 160 3.45 5.04 7.38
C ARG A 160 2.75 4.76 8.70
N ILE A 161 2.28 3.52 8.85
CA ILE A 161 1.71 3.00 10.09
C ILE A 161 2.55 1.80 10.50
N THR A 162 3.01 1.76 11.74
CA THR A 162 3.70 0.61 12.30
C THR A 162 3.10 0.28 13.66
N GLN A 163 2.81 -1.00 13.89
CA GLN A 163 2.37 -1.49 15.18
C GLN A 163 3.28 -2.64 15.62
N SER A 164 3.70 -2.57 16.88
CA SER A 164 4.44 -3.62 17.56
C SER A 164 3.66 -4.01 18.80
N SER A 165 3.31 -5.28 18.92
CA SER A 165 2.66 -5.87 20.09
C SER A 165 3.65 -6.82 20.76
N LEU A 166 3.79 -6.73 22.07
CA LEU A 166 4.67 -7.54 22.88
C LEU A 166 3.83 -8.27 23.93
N VAL A 167 4.05 -9.56 24.11
CA VAL A 167 3.47 -10.37 25.19
C VAL A 167 4.60 -11.10 25.88
N GLU A 168 4.72 -10.92 27.19
CA GLU A 168 5.78 -11.51 28.01
C GLU A 168 5.18 -12.31 29.17
N ASP A 169 5.81 -13.42 29.51
CA ASP A 169 5.53 -14.13 30.76
C ASP A 169 6.21 -13.41 31.92
N GLU A 170 5.48 -13.17 33.01
CA GLU A 170 6.01 -12.53 34.20
C GLU A 170 6.61 -13.55 35.19
N GLU A 171 7.64 -13.13 35.92
CA GLU A 171 8.20 -13.89 37.04
C GLU A 171 7.15 -14.04 38.14
N GLY A 172 6.64 -15.27 38.35
CA GLY A 172 5.56 -15.56 39.29
C GLY A 172 4.25 -16.06 38.66
N GLY A 173 4.20 -16.24 37.33
CA GLY A 173 3.08 -16.90 36.64
C GLY A 173 2.02 -15.97 36.05
N GLY A 174 2.37 -14.68 35.82
CA GLY A 174 1.53 -13.69 35.15
C GLY A 174 1.86 -13.54 33.66
N LYS A 175 1.10 -12.69 32.95
CA LYS A 175 1.41 -12.25 31.59
C LYS A 175 1.28 -10.73 31.53
N SER A 176 2.27 -10.08 30.94
CA SER A 176 2.22 -8.66 30.60
C SER A 176 2.05 -8.51 29.09
N TRP A 177 1.46 -7.40 28.66
CA TRP A 177 1.43 -7.06 27.25
C TRP A 177 1.57 -5.57 27.02
N GLY A 178 2.09 -5.22 25.86
CA GLY A 178 2.24 -3.84 25.45
C GLY A 178 2.02 -3.68 23.96
N VAL A 179 1.55 -2.51 23.56
CA VAL A 179 1.42 -2.15 22.15
C VAL A 179 2.06 -0.79 21.93
N ARG A 180 2.86 -0.69 20.87
CA ARG A 180 3.36 0.59 20.37
C ARG A 180 2.89 0.79 18.94
N GLN A 181 2.15 1.87 18.71
CA GLN A 181 1.65 2.26 17.40
C GLN A 181 2.27 3.60 17.01
N THR A 182 2.78 3.69 15.80
CA THR A 182 3.24 4.94 15.20
C THR A 182 2.51 5.17 13.89
N TYR A 183 1.91 6.34 13.78
CA TYR A 183 1.26 6.84 12.58
C TYR A 183 2.02 8.06 12.08
N ARG A 184 2.36 8.08 10.80
CA ARG A 184 3.01 9.20 10.13
C ARG A 184 2.38 9.42 8.77
N TYR A 185 1.83 10.61 8.57
CA TYR A 185 1.30 11.06 7.29
C TYR A 185 2.11 12.27 6.85
N ASN A 186 2.52 12.29 5.58
CA ASN A 186 3.22 13.40 4.95
C ASN A 186 2.58 13.68 3.60
N ALA A 187 2.26 14.93 3.32
CA ALA A 187 1.80 15.37 2.01
C ALA A 187 2.39 16.74 1.69
N THR A 188 2.16 17.24 0.48
CA THR A 188 2.67 18.56 0.08
C THR A 188 2.08 19.72 0.87
N ASP A 189 0.87 19.55 1.40
CA ASP A 189 0.09 20.55 2.11
C ASP A 189 0.19 20.44 3.64
N GLY A 190 0.78 19.36 4.17
CA GLY A 190 0.95 19.19 5.61
C GLY A 190 1.46 17.82 6.01
N CYS A 191 1.56 17.60 7.31
CA CYS A 191 1.92 16.31 7.84
C CYS A 191 1.25 16.08 9.21
N TYR A 192 1.27 14.84 9.65
CA TYR A 192 0.81 14.45 10.96
C TYR A 192 1.62 13.28 11.48
N PHE A 193 1.97 13.32 12.76
CA PHE A 193 2.63 12.24 13.46
C PHE A 193 1.89 11.96 14.77
N ARG A 194 1.70 10.69 15.10
CA ARG A 194 1.26 10.26 16.41
C ARG A 194 1.96 8.97 16.81
N ASN A 195 2.42 8.91 18.05
CA ASN A 195 3.03 7.73 18.64
C ASN A 195 2.31 7.43 19.96
N VAL A 196 1.67 6.27 20.03
CA VAL A 196 0.92 5.82 21.19
C VAL A 196 1.54 4.53 21.70
N THR A 197 1.83 4.49 22.99
CA THR A 197 2.30 3.28 23.68
C THR A 197 1.32 2.93 24.78
N SER A 198 0.88 1.69 24.82
CA SER A 198 0.10 1.12 25.91
C SER A 198 0.85 -0.01 26.58
N SER A 199 0.55 -0.19 27.86
CA SER A 199 0.98 -1.33 28.66
C SER A 199 -0.23 -1.83 29.42
N ASN A 200 -0.46 -3.14 29.39
CA ASN A 200 -1.62 -3.81 29.94
C ASN A 200 -2.92 -3.13 29.47
N TYR A 201 -3.67 -2.53 30.38
CA TYR A 201 -4.93 -1.85 30.09
C TYR A 201 -4.82 -0.32 30.02
N SER A 202 -3.60 0.24 30.09
CA SER A 202 -3.38 1.69 30.20
C SER A 202 -2.53 2.25 29.05
N VAL A 203 -2.88 3.44 28.59
CA VAL A 203 -2.01 4.24 27.70
C VAL A 203 -0.93 4.88 28.56
N VAL A 204 0.34 4.51 28.31
CA VAL A 204 1.49 5.02 29.07
C VAL A 204 2.18 6.20 28.38
N SER A 205 1.97 6.36 27.07
CA SER A 205 2.49 7.49 26.30
C SER A 205 1.60 7.77 25.10
N ASP A 206 1.31 9.04 24.83
CA ASP A 206 0.64 9.51 23.62
C ASP A 206 1.27 10.85 23.23
N HIS A 207 1.94 10.87 22.08
CA HIS A 207 2.61 12.04 21.57
C HIS A 207 2.18 12.29 20.12
N SER A 208 1.57 13.43 19.87
CA SER A 208 1.25 13.91 18.52
C SER A 208 2.09 15.11 18.13
N ASN A 209 2.32 15.26 16.82
CA ASN A 209 2.97 16.42 16.24
C ASN A 209 2.40 16.69 14.85
N GLU A 210 2.11 17.95 14.56
CA GLU A 210 1.58 18.42 13.26
C GLU A 210 2.63 19.27 12.51
N PHE A 211 3.81 19.48 13.12
CA PHE A 211 4.91 20.23 12.53
C PHE A 211 5.90 19.30 11.83
N CYS A 212 5.97 19.39 10.51
CA CYS A 212 7.10 18.88 9.74
C CYS A 212 7.94 20.04 9.24
N VAL A 213 9.25 19.92 9.40
CA VAL A 213 10.19 20.76 8.67
C VAL A 213 9.96 20.47 7.19
N LYS A 214 9.53 21.45 6.41
CA LYS A 214 9.56 21.35 4.94
C LYS A 214 11.01 21.10 4.55
N GLY A 215 11.35 19.85 4.23
CA GLY A 215 12.60 19.55 3.57
C GLY A 215 12.64 20.39 2.30
N ALA A 216 13.75 21.10 2.08
CA ALA A 216 13.98 21.79 0.83
C ALA A 216 13.70 20.80 -0.30
N ALA A 217 12.82 21.17 -1.22
CA ALA A 217 12.65 20.41 -2.45
C ALA A 217 14.05 20.28 -3.06
N SER A 218 14.65 19.10 -2.96
CA SER A 218 15.80 18.74 -3.77
C SER A 218 15.27 18.74 -5.19
N ALA A 219 15.49 19.86 -5.87
CA ALA A 219 15.31 20.02 -7.30
C ALA A 219 16.34 19.11 -7.99
N GLU A 220 16.08 17.81 -7.97
CA GLU A 220 16.56 16.92 -9.01
C GLU A 220 15.38 16.66 -9.93
N VAL A 221 15.30 17.50 -10.96
CA VAL A 221 14.55 17.21 -12.18
C VAL A 221 15.26 16.03 -12.85
N GLY A 222 14.98 14.83 -12.35
CA GLY A 222 15.24 13.59 -13.05
C GLY A 222 14.02 13.27 -13.89
N ALA A 223 14.11 13.50 -15.19
CA ALA A 223 13.12 13.00 -16.14
C ALA A 223 12.97 11.49 -15.92
N VAL A 224 11.83 11.05 -15.38
CA VAL A 224 11.46 9.63 -15.36
C VAL A 224 11.03 9.29 -16.78
N THR A 225 12.03 9.02 -17.62
CA THR A 225 11.83 8.33 -18.89
C THR A 225 11.11 7.02 -18.60
N ALA A 226 9.98 6.80 -19.26
CA ALA A 226 9.26 5.54 -19.22
C ALA A 226 10.23 4.40 -19.59
N ALA A 227 10.72 3.68 -18.59
CA ALA A 227 11.41 2.42 -18.82
C ALA A 227 10.33 1.37 -19.14
N LEU A 228 10.10 1.14 -20.44
CA LEU A 228 9.61 -0.16 -20.90
C LEU A 228 10.60 -1.20 -20.38
N LEU A 229 10.21 -1.98 -19.40
CA LEU A 229 10.90 -3.22 -19.06
C LEU A 229 10.65 -4.22 -20.19
N ALA A 230 11.55 -4.21 -21.17
CA ALA A 230 11.75 -5.32 -22.08
C ALA A 230 12.24 -6.51 -21.24
N MET A 231 11.37 -7.49 -21.05
CA MET A 231 11.73 -8.79 -20.53
C MET A 231 12.68 -9.46 -21.53
N ASN A 232 13.96 -9.59 -21.17
CA ASN A 232 14.86 -10.55 -21.79
C ASN A 232 14.77 -11.86 -20.99
N LEU A 233 14.16 -12.87 -21.62
CA LEU A 233 14.27 -14.28 -21.25
C LEU A 233 15.67 -14.80 -21.57
N PRO A 234 16.25 -15.64 -20.71
CA PRO A 234 16.85 -16.91 -21.13
C PRO A 234 15.81 -18.04 -21.13
#